data_AF-V4A7X2-F1
#
_entry.id   AF-V4A7X2-F1
#
_cell.length_a   1.000
_cell.length_b   1.000
_cell.length_c   1.000
_cell.angle_alpha   90.00
_cell.angle_beta   90.00
_cell.angle_gamma   90.00
#
_symmetry.space_group_name_H-M   'P 1'
#
loop_
_entity.id
_entity.type
_entity.pdbx_description
1 polymer ?
#
loop_
_entity_poly.entity_id
_entity_poly.type
_entity_poly.pdbx_seq_one_letter_code
_entity_poly.pdbx_strand_id
1 'polypeptide(L)'
;MTAYKAADSKREEYRKYLEKAGVLDVLTKVLVGLYEEPEKPNNALDFLRQHLGASSPETADVEALKLEVTELQQKIEHLQEENNDLKAKFQLQQYEPDQTTPDN
;
A
#
# COMPACT_ATOMS: atom_id res chain seq x y z
N MET A 1 -19.72 27.28 40.56
CA MET A 1 -18.99 27.66 39.32
C MET A 1 -17.78 26.77 38.99
N THR A 2 -17.47 25.72 39.76
CA THR A 2 -16.27 24.88 39.58
C THR A 2 -16.46 23.67 38.66
N ALA A 3 -17.66 23.08 38.57
CA ALA A 3 -17.93 21.91 37.73
C ALA A 3 -17.87 22.22 36.22
N TYR A 4 -18.27 23.43 35.82
CA TYR A 4 -18.25 23.87 34.41
C TYR A 4 -16.81 23.91 33.84
N LYS A 5 -15.85 24.47 34.60
CA LYS A 5 -14.43 24.53 34.18
C LYS A 5 -13.79 23.15 34.01
N ALA A 6 -14.16 22.17 34.85
CA ALA A 6 -13.61 20.81 34.77
C ALA A 6 -14.18 20.02 33.57
N ALA A 7 -15.45 20.26 33.22
CA ALA A 7 -16.08 19.67 32.04
C ALA A 7 -15.49 20.24 30.74
N ASP A 8 -15.24 21.55 30.69
CA ASP A 8 -14.57 22.20 29.57
C ASP A 8 -13.11 21.70 29.41
N SER A 9 -12.39 21.50 30.51
CA SER A 9 -11.02 20.96 30.50
C SER A 9 -10.94 19.56 29.88
N LYS A 10 -11.85 18.64 30.25
CA LYS A 10 -11.89 17.29 29.67
C LYS A 10 -12.26 17.31 28.19
N ARG A 11 -13.19 18.18 27.80
CA ARG A 11 -13.60 18.34 26.40
C ARG A 11 -12.43 18.87 25.56
N GLU A 12 -11.66 19.80 26.11
CA GLU A 12 -10.51 20.39 25.43
C GLU A 12 -9.35 19.38 25.29
N GLU A 13 -9.06 18.60 26.33
CA GLU A 13 -8.09 17.51 26.26
C GLU A 13 -8.47 16.48 25.19
N TYR A 14 -9.75 16.10 25.13
CA TYR A 14 -10.24 15.17 24.11
C TYR A 14 -10.13 15.75 22.70
N ARG A 15 -10.43 17.05 22.53
CA ARG A 15 -10.23 17.74 21.26
C ARG A 15 -8.76 17.73 20.83
N LYS A 16 -7.84 18.08 21.74
CA LYS A 16 -6.38 18.06 21.48
C LYS A 16 -5.88 16.67 21.15
N TYR A 17 -6.44 15.64 21.79
CA TYR A 17 -6.14 14.25 21.45
C TYR A 17 -6.55 13.92 20.02
N LEU A 18 -7.78 14.25 19.62
CA LEU A 18 -8.27 14.00 18.26
C LEU A 18 -7.50 14.79 17.20
N GLU A 19 -7.09 16.01 17.53
CA GLU A 19 -6.25 16.85 16.68
C GLU A 19 -4.84 16.23 16.51
N LYS A 20 -4.20 15.86 17.63
CA LYS A 20 -2.87 15.23 17.62
C LYS A 20 -2.87 13.87 16.91
N ALA A 21 -3.96 13.12 17.03
CA ALA A 21 -4.14 11.84 16.33
C ALA A 21 -4.52 11.99 14.85
N GLY A 22 -4.71 13.22 14.35
CA GLY A 22 -5.04 13.49 12.95
C GLY A 22 -6.50 13.21 12.55
N VAL A 23 -7.36 12.80 13.49
CA VAL A 23 -8.77 12.47 13.23
C VAL A 23 -9.53 13.69 12.68
N LEU A 24 -9.26 14.88 13.23
CA LEU A 24 -9.89 16.12 12.77
C LEU A 24 -9.48 16.49 11.34
N ASP A 25 -8.23 16.23 10.96
CA ASP A 25 -7.72 16.51 9.62
C ASP A 25 -8.38 15.59 8.58
N VAL A 26 -8.48 14.29 8.87
CA VAL A 26 -9.16 13.31 8.02
C VAL A 26 -10.64 13.66 7.85
N LEU A 27 -11.35 13.95 8.96
CA LEU A 27 -12.76 14.37 8.89
C LEU A 27 -12.93 15.65 8.05
N THR A 28 -12.01 16.60 8.18
CA THR A 28 -12.03 17.84 7.39
C THR A 28 -11.86 17.55 5.91
N LYS A 29 -10.89 16.70 5.52
CA LYS A 29 -10.67 16.31 4.13
C LYS A 29 -11.88 15.64 3.49
N VAL A 30 -12.53 14.71 4.20
CA VAL A 30 -13.74 14.04 3.69
C VAL A 30 -14.90 15.03 3.51
N LEU A 31 -15.06 15.98 4.44
CA LEU A 31 -16.09 17.03 4.33
C LEU A 31 -15.80 18.01 3.19
N VAL A 32 -14.53 18.35 2.94
CA VAL A 32 -14.11 19.17 1.79
C VAL A 32 -14.40 18.42 0.49
N GLY A 33 -14.05 17.14 0.39
CA GLY A 33 -14.38 16.31 -0.78
C GLY A 33 -15.88 16.28 -1.06
N LEU A 34 -16.71 16.11 -0.03
CA LEU A 34 -18.17 16.16 -0.18
C LEU A 34 -18.68 17.55 -0.62
N TYR A 35 -17.99 18.62 -0.23
CA TYR A 35 -18.34 19.98 -0.64
C TYR A 35 -17.94 20.27 -2.09
N GLU A 36 -16.82 19.73 -2.54
CA GLU A 36 -16.27 19.92 -3.89
C GLU A 36 -16.96 19.03 -4.94
N GLU A 37 -17.68 17.98 -4.54
CA GLU A 37 -18.44 17.11 -5.44
C GLU A 37 -19.45 17.92 -6.28
N PRO A 38 -19.31 17.94 -7.62
CA PRO A 38 -20.18 18.71 -8.52
C PRO A 38 -21.63 18.21 -8.50
N GLU A 39 -21.82 16.90 -8.30
CA GLU A 39 -23.12 16.28 -8.06
C GLU A 39 -23.19 15.80 -6.61
N LYS A 40 -23.87 16.57 -5.75
CA LYS A 40 -24.01 16.17 -4.34
C LYS A 40 -24.69 14.80 -4.26
N PRO A 41 -24.07 13.82 -3.60
CA PRO A 41 -24.66 12.49 -3.49
C PRO A 41 -25.99 12.60 -2.74
N ASN A 42 -27.02 11.90 -3.26
CA ASN A 42 -28.34 11.83 -2.62
C ASN A 42 -28.27 11.32 -1.17
N ASN A 43 -27.22 10.56 -0.83
CA ASN A 43 -26.93 10.13 0.53
C ASN A 43 -25.51 10.52 0.96
N ALA A 44 -25.39 11.68 1.60
CA ALA A 44 -24.13 12.17 2.16
C ALA A 44 -23.52 11.24 3.23
N LEU A 45 -24.34 10.50 3.98
CA LEU A 45 -23.84 9.57 5.00
C LEU A 45 -23.12 8.37 4.39
N ASP A 46 -23.59 7.88 3.25
CA ASP A 46 -22.92 6.78 2.55
C ASP A 46 -21.60 7.23 1.94
N PHE A 47 -21.54 8.45 1.40
CA PHE A 47 -20.28 9.06 0.94
C PHE A 47 -19.25 9.13 2.07
N LEU A 48 -19.64 9.62 3.24
CA LEU A 48 -18.76 9.68 4.42
C LEU A 48 -18.27 8.28 4.84
N ARG A 49 -19.15 7.27 4.86
CA ARG A 49 -18.77 5.89 5.24
C ARG A 49 -17.73 5.30 4.29
N GLN A 50 -17.94 5.47 2.99
CA GLN A 50 -17.00 4.97 1.97
C GLN A 50 -15.67 5.70 2.06
N HIS A 51 -15.70 7.03 2.13
CA HIS A 51 -14.48 7.83 2.15
C HIS A 51 -13.71 7.68 3.45
N LEU A 52 -14.36 7.55 4.62
CA LEU A 52 -13.68 7.28 5.89
C LEU A 52 -13.09 5.86 5.98
N GLY A 53 -13.72 4.87 5.33
CA GLY A 53 -13.18 3.51 5.25
C GLY A 53 -12.00 3.38 4.28
N ALA A 54 -11.99 4.16 3.20
CA ALA A 54 -10.94 4.16 2.18
C ALA A 54 -9.78 5.12 2.51
N SER A 55 -10.01 6.15 3.33
CA SER A 55 -8.98 7.13 3.71
C SER A 55 -8.13 6.71 4.92
N SER A 56 -8.18 5.44 5.34
CA SER A 56 -7.13 4.94 6.23
C SER A 56 -5.82 4.90 5.41
N PRO A 57 -4.75 5.62 5.82
CA PRO A 57 -3.46 5.52 5.14
C PRO A 57 -2.98 4.07 5.03
N GLU A 58 -3.32 3.25 6.03
CA GLU A 58 -3.04 1.82 6.04
C GLU A 58 -3.66 1.07 4.85
N THR A 59 -4.85 1.44 4.34
CA THR A 59 -5.45 0.69 3.23
C THR A 59 -4.76 0.99 1.90
N ALA A 60 -4.38 2.25 1.66
CA ALA A 60 -3.62 2.62 0.47
C ALA A 60 -2.18 2.06 0.52
N ASP A 61 -1.53 2.11 1.69
CA ASP A 61 -0.20 1.54 1.88
C ASP A 61 -0.21 0.01 1.75
N VAL A 62 -1.23 -0.67 2.27
CA VAL A 62 -1.37 -2.14 2.13
C VAL A 62 -1.61 -2.54 0.68
N GLU A 63 -2.39 -1.78 -0.08
CA GLU A 63 -2.58 -2.05 -1.51
C GLU A 63 -1.31 -1.81 -2.33
N ALA A 64 -0.59 -0.72 -2.07
CA ALA A 64 0.71 -0.44 -2.69
C ALA A 64 1.74 -1.53 -2.36
N LEU A 65 1.83 -1.95 -1.09
CA LEU A 65 2.71 -3.03 -0.66
C LEU A 65 2.36 -4.37 -1.31
N LYS A 66 1.07 -4.70 -1.47
CA LYS A 66 0.64 -5.92 -2.17
C LYS A 66 1.04 -5.90 -3.65
N LEU A 67 0.93 -4.75 -4.31
CA LEU A 67 1.37 -4.60 -5.69
C LEU A 67 2.88 -4.81 -5.80
N GLU A 68 3.67 -4.15 -4.94
CA GLU A 68 5.13 -4.28 -4.92
C GLU A 68 5.58 -5.73 -4.65
N VAL A 69 4.92 -6.44 -3.72
CA VAL A 69 5.18 -7.87 -3.48
C VAL A 69 4.94 -8.70 -4.73
N THR A 70 3.85 -8.43 -5.45
CA THR A 70 3.50 -9.16 -6.68
C THR A 70 4.54 -8.90 -7.78
N GLU A 71 4.95 -7.65 -7.97
CA GLU A 71 5.97 -7.26 -8.95
C GLU A 71 7.34 -7.87 -8.62
N LEU A 72 7.74 -7.85 -7.34
CA LEU A 72 8.99 -8.46 -6.90
C LEU A 72 8.99 -9.98 -7.07
N GLN A 73 7.86 -10.65 -6.80
CA GLN A 73 7.72 -12.09 -7.04
C GLN A 73 7.87 -12.44 -8.53
N GLN A 74 7.19 -11.71 -9.42
CA GLN A 74 7.33 -11.89 -10.86
C GLN A 74 8.77 -11.67 -11.33
N LYS A 75 9.46 -10.67 -10.78
CA LYS A 75 10.86 -10.40 -11.11
C LYS A 75 11.80 -11.49 -10.64
N ILE A 76 11.56 -12.05 -9.45
CA ILE A 76 12.33 -13.20 -8.93
C ILE A 76 12.13 -14.41 -9.83
N GLU A 77 10.89 -14.71 -10.21
CA GLU A 77 10.57 -15.85 -11.06
C GLU A 77 11.24 -15.72 -12.44
N HIS A 78 11.13 -14.55 -13.06
CA HIS A 78 11.80 -14.26 -14.33
C HIS A 78 13.32 -14.39 -14.24
N LEU A 79 13.95 -13.81 -13.20
CA LEU A 79 15.39 -13.93 -13.00
C LEU A 79 15.81 -15.37 -12.71
N GLN A 80 14.99 -16.16 -12.02
CA GLN A 80 15.26 -17.58 -11.77
C GLN A 80 15.20 -18.41 -13.04
N GLU A 81 14.20 -18.18 -13.90
CA GLU A 81 14.13 -18.80 -15.24
C GLU A 81 15.36 -18.45 -16.06
N GLU A 82 15.73 -17.17 -16.14
CA GLU A 82 16.88 -16.72 -16.91
C GLU A 82 18.19 -17.32 -16.36
N ASN A 83 18.33 -17.42 -15.04
CA ASN A 83 19.49 -18.04 -14.40
C ASN A 83 19.57 -19.53 -14.70
N ASN A 84 18.44 -20.24 -14.71
CA ASN A 84 18.36 -21.65 -15.05
C ASN A 84 18.71 -21.89 -16.51
N ASP A 85 18.17 -21.07 -17.42
CA ASP A 85 18.48 -21.12 -18.85
C ASP A 85 19.96 -20.87 -19.13
N LEU A 86 20.56 -19.86 -18.49
CA LEU A 86 21.98 -19.56 -18.61
C LEU A 86 22.84 -20.70 -18.05
N LYS A 87 22.47 -21.28 -16.91
CA LYS A 87 23.17 -22.46 -16.35
C LYS A 87 23.07 -23.67 -17.26
N ALA A 88 21.91 -23.93 -17.85
CA ALA A 88 21.72 -25.02 -18.80
C ALA A 88 22.57 -24.81 -20.05
N LYS A 89 22.58 -23.60 -20.62
CA LYS A 89 23.44 -23.24 -21.76
C LYS A 89 24.93 -23.39 -21.43
N PHE A 90 25.36 -22.97 -20.24
CA PHE A 90 26.74 -23.11 -19.80
C PHE A 90 27.15 -24.58 -19.63
N GLN A 91 26.27 -25.41 -19.05
CA GLN A 91 26.51 -26.86 -18.94
C GLN A 91 26.60 -27.56 -20.30
N LEU A 92 25.76 -27.15 -21.26
CA LEU A 92 25.80 -27.68 -22.62
C LEU A 92 27.10 -27.30 -23.36
N GLN A 93 27.62 -26.09 -23.14
CA GLN A 93 28.90 -25.67 -23.72
C GLN A 93 30.12 -26.34 -23.08
N GLN A 94 30.03 -26.75 -21.81
CA GLN A 94 31.06 -27.56 -21.14
C GLN A 94 31.05 -29.02 -21.59
N TYR A 95 30.02 -29.46 -22.30
CA TYR A 95 29.91 -30.75 -22.97
C TYR A 95 30.25 -30.61 -24.47
N GLU A 96 31.43 -30.07 -24.80
CA GLU A 96 32.08 -30.47 -26.06
C GLU A 96 32.79 -31.81 -25.79
N PRO A 97 32.34 -32.93 -26.35
CA PRO A 97 33.07 -34.18 -26.24
C PRO A 97 34.39 -34.04 -27.00
N ASP A 98 35.50 -34.05 -26.27
CA ASP A 98 36.83 -34.39 -26.78
C ASP A 98 36.74 -35.78 -27.45
N GLN A 99 36.39 -35.80 -28.73
CA GLN A 99 36.38 -36.97 -29.59
C GLN A 99 36.82 -36.52 -30.99
N THR A 100 38.13 -36.42 -31.22
CA THR A 100 38.80 -36.95 -32.43
C THR A 100 40.32 -36.89 -32.30
N THR A 101 40.89 -37.76 -31.49
CA THR A 101 42.09 -38.54 -31.84
C THR A 101 42.10 -39.74 -30.90
N PRO A 102 42.06 -40.99 -31.43
CA PRO A 102 43.21 -41.52 -32.14
C PRO A 102 42.87 -42.45 -33.33
N ASP A 103 43.68 -42.46 -34.38
CA ASP A 103 44.17 -43.75 -34.91
C ASP A 103 45.42 -43.58 -35.80
N ASN A 104 46.45 -44.35 -35.44
CA ASN A 104 47.71 -44.67 -36.12
C ASN A 104 48.85 -43.63 -36.23
#